data_AF-A0A7V5MHJ4-F1
#
_entry.id   AF-A0A7V5MHJ4-F1
#
_cell.length_a   1.000
_cell.length_b   1.000
_cell.length_c   1.000
_cell.angle_alpha   90.00
_cell.angle_beta   90.00
_cell.angle_gamma   90.00
#
_symmetry.space_group_name_H-M   'P 1'
#
loop_
_entity.id
_entity.type
_entity.pdbx_description
1 polymer ?
#
loop_
_entity_poly.entity_id
_entity_poly.type
_entity_poly.pdbx_seq_one_letter_code
_entity_poly.pdbx_strand_id
1 'polypeptide(L)'
;MQTIRIDIEESKVDILLNLLSHLKEDIIKSYSVSPKIDDNLSLDPYFYERQKRLKQLREEVHSGQMPMHDFNTSMDELIEELKS
;
A
#
# COMPACT_ATOMS: atom_id res chain seq x y z
N MET A 1 -33.46 -1.10 -8.54
CA MET A 1 -32.66 0.08 -8.18
C MET A 1 -31.44 0.09 -9.08
N GLN A 2 -31.10 1.23 -9.68
CA GLN A 2 -29.90 1.39 -10.50
C GLN A 2 -28.84 2.13 -9.68
N THR A 3 -27.59 1.72 -9.82
CA THR A 3 -26.46 2.32 -9.10
C THR A 3 -25.57 3.03 -10.11
N ILE A 4 -25.29 4.31 -9.88
CA ILE A 4 -24.36 5.09 -10.69
C ILE A 4 -23.01 5.12 -9.97
N ARG A 5 -21.95 4.74 -10.67
CA ARG A 5 -20.56 4.90 -10.21
C ARG A 5 -19.90 6.01 -11.03
N ILE A 6 -19.26 6.94 -10.34
CA ILE A 6 -18.58 8.08 -10.96
C ILE A 6 -17.16 8.09 -10.40
N ASP A 7 -16.16 7.99 -11.27
CA ASP A 7 -14.76 8.22 -10.92
C ASP A 7 -14.49 9.72 -11.08
N ILE A 8 -13.99 10.36 -10.02
CA ILE A 8 -13.66 11.79 -9.98
C ILE A 8 -12.30 12.00 -9.34
N GLU A 9 -11.60 13.05 -9.78
CA GLU A 9 -10.37 13.50 -9.13
C GLU A 9 -10.66 13.97 -7.71
N GLU A 10 -9.74 13.67 -6.78
CA GLU A 10 -9.86 14.03 -5.36
C GLU A 10 -10.08 15.55 -5.17
N SER A 11 -9.40 16.37 -5.98
CA SER A 11 -9.54 17.84 -5.96
C SER A 11 -10.94 18.35 -6.35
N LYS A 12 -11.80 17.50 -6.92
CA LYS A 12 -13.13 17.84 -7.43
C LYS A 12 -14.26 17.24 -6.58
N VAL A 13 -13.93 16.47 -5.54
CA VAL A 13 -14.92 15.83 -4.65
C VAL A 13 -15.85 16.86 -4.03
N ASP A 14 -15.32 17.98 -3.51
CA ASP A 14 -16.12 19.02 -2.88
C ASP A 14 -17.12 19.68 -3.84
N ILE A 15 -16.71 19.86 -5.11
CA ILE A 15 -17.58 20.42 -6.16
C ILE A 15 -18.74 19.47 -6.43
N LEU A 16 -18.45 18.16 -6.55
CA LEU A 16 -19.49 17.16 -6.76
C LEU A 16 -20.44 17.09 -5.56
N LEU A 17 -19.91 17.09 -4.33
CA LEU A 17 -20.73 17.08 -3.11
C LEU A 17 -21.65 18.30 -3.03
N ASN A 18 -21.16 19.48 -3.42
CA ASN A 18 -21.97 20.69 -3.51
C ASN A 18 -23.06 20.58 -4.60
N LEU A 19 -22.79 19.94 -5.74
CA LEU A 19 -23.84 19.72 -6.75
C LEU A 19 -24.91 18.75 -6.24
N LEU A 20 -24.49 17.67 -5.57
CA LEU A 20 -25.39 16.66 -5.02
C LEU A 20 -26.27 17.23 -3.89
N SER A 21 -25.74 18.16 -3.08
CA SER A 21 -26.51 18.81 -2.00
C SER A 21 -27.66 19.66 -2.53
N HIS A 22 -27.50 20.31 -3.69
CA HIS A 22 -28.57 21.08 -4.34
C HIS A 22 -29.64 20.21 -5.01
N LEU A 23 -29.33 18.95 -5.32
CA LEU A 23 -30.26 18.00 -5.97
C LEU A 23 -31.03 17.12 -4.96
N LYS A 24 -30.75 17.30 -3.68
CA LYS A 24 -31.19 16.41 -2.59
C LYS A 24 -32.69 16.48 -2.29
N GLU A 25 -33.35 17.56 -2.67
CA GLU A 25 -34.76 17.77 -2.31
C GLU A 25 -35.77 16.96 -3.14
N ASP A 26 -35.37 16.29 -4.23
CA ASP A 26 -36.32 15.45 -4.99
C ASP A 26 -35.68 14.27 -5.77
N ILE A 27 -34.39 14.37 -6.13
CA ILE A 27 -33.76 13.42 -7.08
C ILE A 27 -32.86 12.40 -6.36
N ILE A 28 -32.20 12.79 -5.25
CA ILE A 28 -31.15 12.00 -4.62
C ILE A 28 -31.53 11.64 -3.18
N LYS A 29 -31.98 10.39 -2.97
CA LYS A 29 -32.33 9.88 -1.62
C LYS A 29 -31.12 9.67 -0.72
N SER A 30 -30.00 9.22 -1.26
CA SER A 30 -28.74 9.04 -0.52
C SER A 30 -27.55 8.99 -1.50
N TYR A 31 -26.38 9.36 -1.00
CA TYR A 31 -25.10 9.16 -1.69
C TYR A 31 -24.09 8.58 -0.70
N SER A 32 -23.13 7.79 -1.19
CA SER A 32 -22.04 7.23 -0.40
C SER A 32 -20.72 7.54 -1.08
N VAL A 33 -19.76 8.09 -0.33
CA VAL A 33 -18.39 8.27 -0.80
C VAL A 33 -17.59 7.05 -0.35
N SER A 34 -17.19 6.23 -1.31
CA SER A 34 -16.24 5.15 -1.06
C SER A 34 -14.87 5.64 -1.48
N PRO A 35 -13.92 5.87 -0.55
CA PRO A 35 -12.55 6.15 -0.94
C PRO A 35 -12.05 4.96 -1.77
N LYS A 36 -11.54 5.23 -2.96
CA LYS A 36 -10.87 4.23 -3.78
C LYS A 36 -9.49 4.03 -3.18
N ILE A 37 -9.42 3.25 -2.10
CA ILE A 37 -8.16 2.87 -1.49
C ILE A 37 -7.44 2.00 -2.52
N ASP A 38 -6.20 2.35 -2.85
CA ASP A 38 -5.34 1.54 -3.71
C ASP A 38 -5.34 0.09 -3.22
N ASP A 39 -5.51 -0.88 -4.13
CA ASP A 39 -5.66 -2.30 -3.76
C ASP A 39 -4.46 -2.79 -2.94
N ASN A 40 -3.24 -2.31 -3.22
CA ASN A 40 -2.06 -2.69 -2.46
C ASN A 40 -2.11 -2.14 -1.04
N LEU A 41 -2.55 -0.89 -0.85
CA LEU A 41 -2.76 -0.29 0.47
C LEU A 41 -3.94 -0.90 1.23
N SER A 42 -4.94 -1.42 0.51
CA SER A 42 -6.08 -2.11 1.11
C SER A 42 -5.69 -3.47 1.72
N LEU A 43 -4.79 -4.19 1.05
CA LEU A 43 -4.26 -5.48 1.51
C LEU A 43 -3.12 -5.28 2.52
N ASP A 44 -2.36 -4.21 2.36
CA ASP A 44 -1.18 -3.92 3.14
C ASP A 44 -0.96 -2.40 3.31
N PRO A 45 -1.27 -1.86 4.50
CA PRO A 45 -1.10 -0.42 4.78
C PRO A 45 0.33 0.10 4.60
N TYR A 46 1.34 -0.77 4.67
CA TYR A 46 2.75 -0.38 4.57
C TYR A 46 3.40 -0.84 3.26
N PHE A 47 2.62 -1.14 2.23
CA PHE A 47 3.09 -1.73 0.98
C PHE A 47 4.26 -0.97 0.36
N TYR A 48 4.13 0.35 0.19
CA TYR A 48 5.17 1.16 -0.44
C TYR A 48 6.42 1.31 0.42
N GLU A 49 6.27 1.35 1.74
CA GLU A 49 7.42 1.38 2.66
C GLU A 49 8.21 0.07 2.57
N ARG A 50 7.52 -1.07 2.58
CA ARG A 50 8.14 -2.39 2.41
C ARG A 50 8.77 -2.56 1.04
N GLN A 51 8.10 -2.10 -0.02
CA GLN A 51 8.64 -2.13 -1.36
C GLN A 51 9.95 -1.32 -1.45
N LYS A 52 9.98 -0.13 -0.86
CA LYS A 52 11.19 0.71 -0.82
C LYS A 52 12.32 0.02 -0.04
N ARG A 53 12.01 -0.54 1.13
CA ARG A 53 12.99 -1.28 1.95
C ARG A 53 13.56 -2.49 1.21
N LEU A 54 12.73 -3.25 0.48
CA LEU A 54 13.18 -4.40 -0.31
C LEU A 54 14.11 -3.99 -1.46
N LYS A 55 13.83 -2.85 -2.12
CA LYS A 55 14.75 -2.32 -3.15
C LYS A 55 16.11 -1.97 -2.55
N GLN A 56 16.12 -1.29 -1.41
CA GLN A 56 17.36 -0.95 -0.71
C GLN A 56 18.13 -2.21 -0.29
N LEU A 57 17.45 -3.19 0.33
CA LEU A 57 18.06 -4.46 0.71
C LEU A 57 18.70 -5.17 -0.49
N ARG A 58 18.02 -5.18 -1.62
CA ARG A 58 18.54 -5.77 -2.85
C ARG A 58 19.81 -5.07 -3.32
N GLU A 59 19.84 -3.74 -3.29
CA GLU A 59 21.01 -2.94 -3.64
C GLU A 59 22.18 -3.18 -2.67
N GLU A 60 21.92 -3.25 -1.37
CA GLU A 60 22.92 -3.56 -0.33
C GLU A 60 23.53 -4.96 -0.53
N VAL A 61 22.71 -5.96 -0.86
CA VAL A 61 23.19 -7.31 -1.20
C VAL A 61 24.01 -7.31 -2.50
N HIS A 62 23.54 -6.62 -3.54
CA HIS A 62 24.25 -6.58 -4.84
C HIS A 62 25.56 -5.79 -4.77
N SER A 63 25.63 -4.76 -3.92
CA SER A 63 26.84 -3.98 -3.70
C SER A 63 27.82 -4.65 -2.73
N GLY A 64 27.44 -5.76 -2.10
CA GLY A 64 28.25 -6.45 -1.09
C GLY A 64 28.32 -5.73 0.26
N GLN A 65 27.52 -4.68 0.46
CA GLN A 65 27.40 -3.99 1.76
C GLN A 65 26.68 -4.86 2.78
N MET A 66 25.76 -5.71 2.31
CA MET A 66 25.13 -6.73 3.12
C MET A 66 25.67 -8.11 2.71
N PRO A 67 26.25 -8.87 3.65
CA PRO A 67 26.71 -10.22 3.36
C PRO A 67 25.49 -11.09 3.03
N MET A 68 25.55 -11.79 1.89
CA MET A 68 24.66 -12.90 1.68
C MET A 68 25.23 -14.09 2.45
N HIS A 69 24.56 -14.45 3.53
CA HIS A 69 24.92 -15.61 4.34
C HIS A 69 24.78 -16.88 3.50
N ASP A 70 25.90 -17.44 3.05
CA ASP A 70 25.93 -18.77 2.48
C ASP A 70 25.57 -19.79 3.56
N PHE A 71 24.78 -20.80 3.19
CA PHE A 71 24.27 -21.78 4.15
C PHE A 71 25.39 -22.46 4.94
N ASN A 72 26.50 -22.83 4.27
CA ASN A 72 27.60 -23.51 4.95
C ASN A 72 28.32 -22.56 5.91
N THR A 73 28.60 -21.33 5.45
CA THR A 73 29.27 -20.32 6.28
C THR A 73 28.44 -20.00 7.53
N SER A 74 27.12 -19.91 7.39
CA SER A 74 26.21 -19.61 8.50
C SER A 74 26.08 -20.78 9.48
N MET A 75 26.11 -22.01 8.97
CA MET A 75 26.08 -23.20 9.81
C MET A 75 27.40 -23.38 10.57
N ASP A 76 28.53 -23.09 9.95
CA ASP A 76 29.83 -23.13 10.59
C ASP A 76 29.93 -22.09 11.72
N GLU A 77 29.47 -20.85 11.48
CA GLU A 77 29.38 -19.79 12.50
C GLU A 77 28.49 -20.20 13.68
N LEU A 78 27.31 -20.75 13.42
CA LEU A 78 26.38 -21.22 14.44
C LEU A 78 26.97 -22.37 15.28
N ILE A 79 27.66 -23.32 14.63
CA ILE A 79 28.29 -24.46 15.30
C ILE A 79 29.40 -23.99 16.24
N GLU A 80 30.20 -22.99 15.85
CA GLU A 80 31.23 -22.42 16.72
C GLU A 80 30.64 -21.64 17.90
N GLU A 81 29.56 -20.88 17.68
CA GLU A 81 28.87 -20.17 18.77
C GLU A 81 28.29 -21.13 19.82
N LEU A 82 27.74 -22.28 19.39
CA LEU A 82 27.19 -23.32 20.28
C LEU A 82 28.27 -24.15 21.01
N LYS A 83 29.52 -24.11 20.56
CA LYS A 83 30.65 -24.77 21.25
C LYS A 83 31.29 -23.88 22.33
N SER A 84 31.07 -22.57 22.27
CA SER A 84 31.55 -21.59 23.26
C SER A 84 30.68 -21.56 24.52
#